data_AF-A0A386TJD2-F1
#
_entry.id   AF-A0A386TJD2-F1
#
_cell.length_a   1.000
_cell.length_b   1.000
_cell.length_c   1.000
_cell.angle_alpha   90.00
_cell.angle_beta   90.00
_cell.angle_gamma   90.00
#
_symmetry.space_group_name_H-M   'P 1'
#
loop_
_entity.id
_entity.type
_entity.pdbx_description
1 polymer ?
#
loop_
_entity_poly.entity_id
_entity_poly.type
_entity_poly.pdbx_seq_one_letter_code
_entity_poly.pdbx_strand_id
1 'polypeptide(L)'
;MSAPTIIDTAPLGALIRYTDGSPKPPARFTKKLAAWERSNGVGRLVKKEPPRPYATWTAPASFTLHEGNLSSDGVILVTIMRSHSADSALVFEVAEEPKPGQVRVLLDFGGNTELLHLAESITAAELWIAKEGYRNARLEIVSDENSERAGGADLAA
;
A
#
# COMPACT_ATOMS: atom_id res chain seq x y z
N MET A 1 -13.43 -7.49 -1.96
CA MET A 1 -12.31 -8.27 -2.51
C MET A 1 -11.67 -9.11 -1.41
N SER A 2 -10.97 -10.19 -1.76
CA SER A 2 -10.18 -11.00 -0.82
C SER A 2 -8.72 -10.53 -0.78
N ALA A 3 -7.93 -11.01 0.19
CA ALA A 3 -6.52 -10.68 0.28
C ALA A 3 -5.69 -11.10 -0.96
N PRO A 4 -5.87 -12.29 -1.56
CA PRO A 4 -5.18 -12.66 -2.79
C PRO A 4 -5.46 -11.69 -3.94
N THR A 5 -6.71 -11.24 -4.11
CA THR A 5 -7.05 -10.23 -5.13
C THR A 5 -6.26 -8.93 -4.94
N ILE A 6 -6.11 -8.45 -3.70
CA ILE A 6 -5.30 -7.24 -3.43
C ILE A 6 -3.82 -7.49 -3.78
N ILE A 7 -3.28 -8.66 -3.43
CA ILE A 7 -1.89 -9.03 -3.74
C ILE A 7 -1.68 -9.06 -5.26
N ASP A 8 -2.63 -9.57 -6.02
CA ASP A 8 -2.47 -9.74 -7.47
C ASP A 8 -2.72 -8.44 -8.23
N THR A 9 -3.74 -7.65 -7.86
CA THR A 9 -4.25 -6.57 -8.72
C THR A 9 -4.04 -5.15 -8.19
N ALA A 10 -3.97 -4.93 -6.87
CA ALA A 10 -3.93 -3.56 -6.35
C ALA A 10 -2.53 -2.94 -6.52
N PRO A 11 -2.37 -1.75 -7.11
CA PRO A 11 -1.05 -1.16 -7.28
C PRO A 11 -0.44 -0.71 -5.94
N LEU A 12 0.89 -0.75 -5.81
CA LEU A 12 1.58 -0.09 -4.69
C LEU A 12 1.16 1.39 -4.64
N GLY A 13 0.85 1.89 -3.44
CA GLY A 13 0.35 3.23 -3.20
C GLY A 13 -1.17 3.35 -3.17
N ALA A 14 -1.90 2.30 -3.55
CA ALA A 14 -3.36 2.26 -3.41
C ALA A 14 -3.79 2.39 -1.95
N LEU A 15 -4.88 3.10 -1.70
CA LEU A 15 -5.51 3.17 -0.39
C LEU A 15 -6.47 1.98 -0.24
N ILE A 16 -6.17 1.08 0.69
CA ILE A 16 -6.93 -0.14 0.91
C ILE A 16 -7.73 -0.01 2.20
N ARG A 17 -9.05 -0.20 2.10
CA ARG A 17 -9.94 -0.36 3.26
C ARG A 17 -10.11 -1.86 3.54
N TYR A 18 -10.13 -2.22 4.83
CA TYR A 18 -10.37 -3.60 5.27
C TYR A 18 -11.41 -3.64 6.39
N THR A 19 -12.18 -4.71 6.45
CA THR A 19 -13.27 -4.88 7.43
C THR A 19 -13.58 -6.35 7.68
N ASP A 20 -14.02 -6.66 8.90
CA ASP A 20 -14.66 -7.94 9.26
C ASP A 20 -16.20 -7.91 9.12
N GLY A 21 -16.76 -6.79 8.63
CA GLY A 21 -18.19 -6.58 8.44
C GLY A 21 -18.97 -6.22 9.71
N SER A 22 -18.32 -6.20 10.88
CA SER A 22 -19.01 -5.86 12.13
C SER A 22 -19.26 -4.35 12.25
N PRO A 23 -20.39 -3.90 12.84
CA PRO A 23 -20.69 -2.48 12.98
C PRO A 23 -19.77 -1.80 14.00
N LYS A 24 -19.37 -0.56 13.72
CA LYS A 24 -18.49 0.23 14.59
C LYS A 24 -19.12 0.43 15.98
N PRO A 25 -18.46 0.00 17.07
CA PRO A 25 -18.95 0.23 18.43
C PRO A 25 -19.01 1.73 18.78
N PRO A 26 -19.98 2.17 19.61
CA PRO A 26 -19.98 3.52 20.14
C PRO A 26 -18.69 3.85 20.90
N ALA A 27 -18.20 5.09 20.75
CA ALA A 27 -16.88 5.53 21.26
C ALA A 27 -16.67 5.34 22.77
N ARG A 28 -17.75 5.38 23.56
CA ARG A 28 -17.69 5.12 25.02
C ARG A 28 -17.22 3.71 25.39
N PHE A 29 -17.34 2.75 24.47
CA PHE A 29 -16.88 1.38 24.69
C PHE A 29 -15.45 1.18 24.20
N THR A 30 -14.50 1.87 24.81
CA THR A 30 -13.09 1.95 24.39
C THR A 30 -12.46 0.60 24.09
N LYS A 31 -12.65 -0.42 24.95
CA LYS A 31 -12.14 -1.78 24.71
C LYS A 31 -12.74 -2.45 23.47
N LYS A 32 -14.06 -2.31 23.26
CA LYS A 32 -14.74 -2.88 22.09
C LYS A 32 -14.31 -2.15 20.82
N LEU A 33 -14.21 -0.82 20.89
CA LEU A 33 -13.75 -0.01 19.77
C LEU A 33 -12.32 -0.37 19.38
N ALA A 34 -11.39 -0.47 20.33
CA ALA A 34 -10.02 -0.85 20.05
C ALA A 34 -9.90 -2.28 19.49
N ALA A 35 -10.78 -3.21 19.89
CA ALA A 35 -10.84 -4.53 19.29
C ALA A 35 -11.35 -4.47 17.84
N TRP A 36 -12.38 -3.66 17.59
CA TRP A 36 -12.96 -3.45 16.25
C TRP A 36 -11.95 -2.81 15.28
N GLU A 37 -11.18 -1.81 15.73
CA GLU A 37 -10.16 -1.11 14.92
C GLU A 37 -9.01 -2.02 14.46
N ARG A 38 -8.79 -3.18 15.12
CA ARG A 38 -7.78 -4.15 14.69
C ARG A 38 -8.17 -4.91 13.43
N SER A 39 -9.47 -5.06 13.17
CA SER A 39 -10.03 -5.77 12.02
C SER A 39 -10.78 -4.85 11.05
N ASN A 40 -10.86 -3.55 11.36
CA ASN A 40 -11.53 -2.55 10.55
C ASN A 40 -10.68 -1.28 10.45
N GLY A 41 -10.25 -0.93 9.25
CA GLY A 41 -9.40 0.22 9.05
C GLY A 41 -9.10 0.51 7.58
N VAL A 42 -8.14 1.40 7.38
CA VAL A 42 -7.69 1.83 6.06
C VAL A 42 -6.20 2.14 6.12
N GLY A 43 -5.48 1.78 5.07
CA GLY A 43 -4.06 2.09 4.97
C GLY A 43 -3.56 2.02 3.54
N ARG A 44 -2.41 2.63 3.30
CA ARG A 44 -1.79 2.66 1.98
C ARG A 44 -0.98 1.41 1.74
N LEU A 45 -1.21 0.74 0.63
CA LEU A 45 -0.45 -0.43 0.23
C LEU A 45 0.99 -0.05 -0.04
N VAL A 46 1.89 -0.47 0.84
CA VAL A 46 3.31 -0.09 0.78
C VAL A 46 4.22 -1.24 0.44
N LYS A 47 3.78 -2.49 0.65
CA LYS A 47 4.61 -3.66 0.38
C LYS A 47 3.74 -4.84 0.00
N LYS A 48 4.23 -5.67 -0.91
CA LYS A 48 3.71 -7.02 -1.19
C LYS A 48 4.87 -8.00 -1.05
N GLU A 49 4.58 -9.17 -0.49
CA GLU A 49 5.56 -10.22 -0.27
C GLU A 49 5.02 -11.53 -0.83
N PRO A 50 5.80 -12.23 -1.68
CA PRO A 50 5.41 -13.54 -2.18
C PRO A 50 5.44 -14.58 -1.03
N PRO A 51 4.88 -15.78 -1.26
CA PRO A 51 5.01 -16.87 -0.29
C PRO A 51 6.48 -17.14 0.01
N ARG A 52 6.83 -17.29 1.29
CA ARG A 52 8.21 -17.47 1.73
C ARG A 52 8.41 -18.84 2.35
N PRO A 53 9.25 -19.71 1.77
CA PRO A 53 9.54 -21.01 2.35
C PRO A 53 10.44 -20.86 3.59
N TYR A 54 10.10 -21.56 4.66
CA TYR A 54 10.94 -21.82 5.83
C TYR A 54 11.18 -23.33 5.96
N ALA A 55 12.10 -23.74 6.82
CA ALA A 55 12.53 -25.13 6.94
C ALA A 55 11.38 -26.13 7.20
N THR A 56 10.34 -25.71 7.91
CA THR A 56 9.23 -26.59 8.35
C THR A 56 7.85 -26.14 7.88
N TRP A 57 7.74 -24.98 7.23
CA TRP A 57 6.46 -24.43 6.76
C TRP A 57 6.68 -23.36 5.69
N THR A 58 5.65 -22.99 4.94
CA THR A 58 5.70 -21.88 3.98
C THR A 58 4.79 -20.77 4.47
N ALA A 59 5.34 -19.57 4.65
CA ALA A 59 4.51 -18.40 4.91
C ALA A 59 3.68 -18.06 3.67
N PRO A 60 2.37 -17.84 3.82
CA PRO A 60 1.54 -17.37 2.72
C PRO A 60 2.03 -16.01 2.21
N ALA A 61 1.64 -15.68 0.98
CA ALA A 61 1.84 -14.32 0.47
C ALA A 61 1.18 -13.31 1.42
N SER A 62 1.70 -12.09 1.48
CA SER A 62 1.14 -11.05 2.32
C SER A 62 1.31 -9.68 1.69
N PHE A 63 0.56 -8.71 2.20
CA PHE A 63 0.78 -7.31 1.89
C PHE A 63 0.75 -6.47 3.17
N THR A 64 1.41 -5.32 3.13
CA THR A 64 1.51 -4.41 4.27
C THR A 64 0.90 -3.06 3.92
N LEU A 65 0.08 -2.55 4.83
CA LEU A 65 -0.56 -1.25 4.79
C LEU A 65 0.11 -0.30 5.77
N HIS A 66 0.38 0.93 5.34
CA HIS A 66 0.69 2.06 6.21
C HIS A 66 -0.61 2.77 6.60
N GLU A 67 -1.01 2.65 7.87
CA GLU A 67 -2.28 3.20 8.39
C GLU A 67 -2.15 4.65 8.87
N GLY A 68 -0.92 5.12 9.06
CA GLY A 68 -0.63 6.48 9.48
C GLY A 68 0.58 6.58 10.39
N ASN A 69 0.90 7.81 10.77
CA ASN A 69 1.98 8.12 11.69
C ASN A 69 1.42 8.80 12.93
N LEU A 70 1.93 8.43 14.10
CA LEU A 70 1.78 9.20 15.32
C LEU A 70 2.99 10.13 15.43
N SER A 71 2.76 11.44 15.48
CA SER A 71 3.81 12.45 15.50
C SER A 71 3.64 13.43 16.65
N SER A 72 4.76 13.97 17.14
CA SER A 72 4.82 15.12 18.05
C SER A 72 5.82 16.13 17.51
N ASP A 73 5.45 17.41 17.47
CA ASP A 73 6.31 18.51 17.01
C ASP A 73 7.00 18.27 15.65
N GLY A 74 6.27 17.66 14.71
CA GLY A 74 6.77 17.34 13.37
C GLY A 74 7.70 16.12 13.31
N VAL A 75 7.98 15.46 14.43
CA VAL A 75 8.74 14.22 14.51
C VAL A 75 7.78 13.03 14.52
N ILE A 76 7.96 12.08 13.60
CA ILE A 76 7.23 10.81 13.61
C ILE A 76 7.77 9.96 14.76
N LEU A 77 6.92 9.68 15.74
CA LEU A 77 7.24 8.84 16.89
C LEU A 77 6.95 7.35 16.59
N VAL A 78 5.85 7.08 15.89
CA VAL A 78 5.43 5.72 15.53
C VAL A 78 4.82 5.72 14.14
N THR A 79 5.21 4.75 13.31
CA THR A 79 4.52 4.42 12.06
C THR A 79 3.67 3.18 12.28
N ILE A 80 2.39 3.26 11.95
CA ILE A 80 1.46 2.15 12.10
C ILE A 80 1.43 1.38 10.79
N MET A 81 2.02 0.18 10.82
CA MET A 81 2.03 -0.75 9.70
C MET A 81 1.20 -1.98 10.06
N ARG A 82 0.38 -2.45 9.13
CA ARG A 82 -0.41 -3.68 9.30
C ARG A 82 -0.20 -4.62 8.13
N SER A 83 0.23 -5.83 8.43
CA SER A 83 0.35 -6.89 7.43
C SER A 83 -0.86 -7.80 7.44
N HIS A 84 -1.34 -8.15 6.24
CA HIS A 84 -2.40 -9.11 6.00
C HIS A 84 -1.88 -10.27 5.16
N SER A 85 -2.11 -11.49 5.66
CA SER A 85 -1.86 -12.73 4.92
C SER A 85 -2.90 -12.91 3.80
N ALA A 86 -2.51 -13.61 2.73
CA ALA A 86 -3.40 -14.13 1.70
C ALA A 86 -4.55 -14.98 2.28
N ASP A 87 -4.35 -15.60 3.45
CA ASP A 87 -5.36 -16.41 4.14
C ASP A 87 -6.30 -15.58 5.02
N SER A 88 -6.19 -14.25 5.00
CA SER A 88 -7.05 -13.36 5.78
C SER A 88 -8.53 -13.53 5.40
N ALA A 89 -9.38 -13.74 6.40
CA ALA A 89 -10.83 -13.80 6.25
C ALA A 89 -11.51 -12.42 6.12
N LEU A 90 -10.74 -11.32 6.23
CA LEU A 90 -11.27 -9.96 6.07
C LEU A 90 -11.67 -9.67 4.62
N VAL A 91 -12.57 -8.71 4.47
CA VAL A 91 -12.96 -8.15 3.18
C VAL A 91 -12.17 -6.86 2.93
N PHE A 92 -11.68 -6.71 1.71
CA PHE A 92 -10.88 -5.56 1.28
C PHE A 92 -11.55 -4.79 0.14
N GLU A 93 -11.21 -3.51 0.04
CA GLU A 93 -11.64 -2.58 -1.00
C GLU A 93 -10.48 -1.66 -1.37
N VAL A 94 -10.24 -1.45 -2.66
CA VAL A 94 -9.35 -0.41 -3.17
C VAL A 94 -10.17 0.87 -3.18
N ALA A 95 -9.95 1.72 -2.18
CA ALA A 95 -10.68 2.97 -1.99
C ALA A 95 -10.14 4.10 -2.87
N GLU A 96 -8.84 4.06 -3.20
CA GLU A 96 -8.18 5.01 -4.09
C GLU A 96 -6.98 4.32 -4.75
N GLU A 97 -6.76 4.58 -6.04
CA GLU A 97 -5.54 4.18 -6.74
C GLU A 97 -4.61 5.38 -6.91
N PRO A 98 -3.27 5.16 -6.97
CA PRO A 98 -2.33 6.22 -7.34
C PRO A 98 -2.72 6.80 -8.69
N LYS A 99 -2.69 8.13 -8.78
CA LYS A 99 -3.10 8.86 -9.98
C LYS A 99 -1.95 8.88 -10.99
N PRO A 100 -2.24 8.83 -12.31
CA PRO A 100 -1.23 9.06 -13.33
C PRO A 100 -0.43 10.35 -13.07
N GLY A 101 0.88 10.30 -13.29
CA GLY A 101 1.80 11.40 -13.02
C GLY A 101 2.31 11.50 -11.58
N GLN A 102 1.68 10.84 -10.61
CA GLN A 102 2.28 10.65 -9.29
C GLN A 102 3.53 9.78 -9.39
N VAL A 103 4.41 9.87 -8.39
CA VAL A 103 5.70 9.16 -8.38
C VAL A 103 5.81 8.30 -7.13
N ARG A 104 5.98 7.00 -7.34
CA ARG A 104 6.33 6.05 -6.28
C ARG A 104 7.82 6.15 -6.02
N VAL A 105 8.18 6.43 -4.77
CA VAL A 105 9.55 6.32 -4.26
C VAL A 105 9.69 4.94 -3.64
N LEU A 106 10.45 4.08 -4.30
CA LEU A 106 10.55 2.66 -4.01
C LEU A 106 11.93 2.30 -3.48
N LEU A 107 11.98 1.36 -2.54
CA LEU A 107 13.21 0.75 -2.07
C LEU A 107 13.16 -0.75 -2.31
N ASP A 108 14.14 -1.25 -3.05
CA ASP A 108 14.31 -2.67 -3.31
C ASP A 108 15.34 -3.23 -2.29
N PHE A 109 14.88 -4.10 -1.38
CA PHE A 109 15.73 -4.71 -0.37
C PHE A 109 15.30 -6.14 -0.05
N GLY A 110 16.27 -7.07 -0.03
CA GLY A 110 16.02 -8.46 0.33
C GLY A 110 15.03 -9.19 -0.57
N GLY A 111 14.94 -8.80 -1.85
CA GLY A 111 13.99 -9.36 -2.83
C GLY A 111 12.57 -8.81 -2.74
N ASN A 112 12.34 -7.80 -1.89
CA ASN A 112 11.06 -7.11 -1.77
C ASN A 112 11.17 -5.67 -2.24
N THR A 113 10.06 -5.14 -2.77
CA THR A 113 9.90 -3.72 -3.09
C THR A 113 8.98 -3.08 -2.06
N GLU A 114 9.45 -2.00 -1.43
CA GLU A 114 8.68 -1.20 -0.49
C GLU A 114 8.49 0.22 -1.01
N LEU A 115 7.26 0.72 -0.95
CA LEU A 115 6.92 2.11 -1.20
C LEU A 115 7.22 2.93 0.05
N LEU A 116 8.23 3.79 -0.06
CA LEU A 116 8.58 4.72 1.01
C LEU A 116 7.71 5.97 0.99
N HIS A 117 7.37 6.45 -0.21
CA HIS A 117 6.58 7.67 -0.40
C HIS A 117 5.86 7.67 -1.75
N LEU A 118 4.66 8.24 -1.78
CA LEU A 118 3.92 8.53 -3.02
C LEU A 118 3.88 10.05 -3.18
N ALA A 119 4.69 10.57 -4.10
CA ALA A 119 4.81 11.99 -4.37
C ALA A 119 3.87 12.45 -5.49
N GLU A 120 3.52 13.73 -5.49
CA GLU A 120 2.68 14.34 -6.52
C GLU A 120 3.39 14.54 -7.86
N SER A 121 4.72 14.57 -7.87
CA SER A 121 5.55 14.78 -9.06
C SER A 121 6.99 14.28 -8.83
N ILE A 122 7.79 14.24 -9.90
CA ILE A 122 9.22 13.91 -9.83
C ILE A 122 9.95 14.88 -8.91
N THR A 123 9.72 16.19 -9.08
CA THR A 123 10.36 17.23 -8.24
C THR A 123 10.02 17.04 -6.77
N ALA A 124 8.77 16.73 -6.43
CA ALA A 124 8.37 16.45 -5.06
C ALA A 124 9.06 15.19 -4.50
N ALA A 125 9.20 14.14 -5.33
CA ALA A 125 9.90 12.92 -4.95
C ALA A 125 11.39 13.15 -4.67
N GLU A 126 12.06 13.93 -5.52
CA GLU A 126 13.48 14.27 -5.37
C GLU A 126 13.73 15.10 -4.11
N LEU A 127 12.89 16.11 -3.84
CA LEU A 127 12.95 16.90 -2.62
C LEU A 127 12.75 16.03 -1.37
N TRP A 128 11.80 15.08 -1.45
CA TRP A 128 11.56 14.14 -0.38
C TRP A 128 12.78 13.22 -0.13
N ILE A 129 13.38 12.66 -1.19
CA ILE A 129 14.60 11.83 -1.08
C ILE A 129 15.75 12.63 -0.47
N ALA A 130 15.96 13.87 -0.91
CA ALA A 130 17.04 14.72 -0.41
C ALA A 130 16.86 15.03 1.09
N LYS A 131 15.61 15.22 1.53
CA LYS A 131 15.27 15.46 2.93
C LYS A 131 15.44 14.22 3.80
N GLU A 132 14.96 13.06 3.35
CA GLU A 132 14.92 11.83 4.16
C GLU A 132 16.20 10.99 4.04
N GLY A 133 17.04 11.24 3.04
CA GLY A 133 18.37 10.63 2.90
C GLY A 133 18.39 9.27 2.19
N TYR A 134 17.30 8.86 1.55
CA TYR A 134 17.19 7.57 0.83
C TYR A 134 17.87 7.58 -0.54
N ARG A 135 19.21 7.61 -0.57
CA ARG A 135 20.02 7.78 -1.79
C ARG A 135 19.90 6.65 -2.82
N ASN A 136 19.40 5.48 -2.42
CA ASN A 136 19.23 4.30 -3.27
C ASN A 136 17.75 4.03 -3.61
N ALA A 137 16.85 4.97 -3.35
CA ALA A 137 15.46 4.83 -3.75
C ALA A 137 15.32 4.97 -5.27
N ARG A 138 14.46 4.13 -5.86
CA ARG A 138 14.06 4.16 -7.26
C ARG A 138 12.78 4.98 -7.40
N LEU A 139 12.71 5.80 -8.44
CA LEU A 139 11.48 6.52 -8.81
C LEU A 139 10.72 5.73 -9.87
N GLU A 140 9.41 5.62 -9.71
CA GLU A 140 8.52 5.02 -10.69
C GLU A 140 7.29 5.91 -10.88
N ILE A 141 7.10 6.43 -12.10
CA ILE A 141 5.96 7.28 -12.44
C ILE A 141 4.74 6.39 -12.66
N VAL A 142 3.63 6.74 -12.01
CA VAL A 142 2.34 6.10 -12.26
C VAL A 142 1.90 6.45 -13.68
N SER A 143 1.76 5.43 -14.52
CA SER A 143 1.40 5.59 -15.93
C SER A 143 -0.11 5.84 -16.09
N ASP A 144 -0.48 6.52 -17.18
CA ASP A 144 -1.87 6.62 -17.59
C ASP A 144 -2.22 5.39 -18.44
N GLU A 145 -2.83 4.37 -17.82
CA GLU A 145 -3.25 3.14 -18.51
C GLU A 145 -4.32 3.39 -19.60
N ASN A 146 -4.79 4.64 -19.76
CA ASN A 146 -5.72 5.05 -20.81
C ASN A 146 -5.03 5.51 -22.12
N SER A 147 -3.71 5.73 -22.13
CA SER A 147 -2.98 6.21 -23.32
C SER A 147 -2.74 5.11 -24.37
N GLU A 148 -2.63 3.85 -23.96
CA GLU A 148 -2.25 2.75 -24.87
C GLU A 148 -3.40 2.18 -25.72
N ARG A 149 -4.67 2.57 -25.46
CA ARG A 149 -5.83 2.09 -26.27
C ARG A 149 -6.16 2.94 -27.50
N ALA A 150 -5.46 4.07 -27.72
CA ALA A 150 -5.76 4.99 -28.82
C ALA A 150 -4.75 4.97 -29.99
N GLY A 151 -3.74 4.08 -29.96
CA GLY A 151 -2.66 4.06 -30.97
C GLY A 151 -2.72 2.93 -32.01
N GLY A 152 -3.76 2.09 -31.98
CA GLY A 152 -3.80 0.83 -32.74
C GLY A 152 -4.87 0.75 -33.81
N ALA A 153 -5.08 1.80 -34.62
CA ALA A 153 -5.90 1.70 -35.83
C ALA A 153 -5.55 2.80 -36.82
N ASP A 154 -4.43 2.66 -37.52
CA ASP A 154 -4.41 2.89 -38.96
C ASP A 154 -3.15 2.29 -39.61
N LEU A 155 -3.27 1.89 -40.87
CA LEU A 155 -2.28 1.22 -41.76
C LEU A 155 -2.48 -0.29 -41.96
N ALA A 156 -3.46 -0.62 -42.78
CA ALA A 156 -3.26 -1.61 -43.83
C ALA A 156 -3.87 -1.07 -45.14
N ALA A 157 -3.06 -1.14 -46.19
CA ALA A 157 -3.26 -0.64 -47.54
C ALA A 157 -4.37 -1.37 -48.32
#